data_AF-A0A345UWN7-F1
#
_entry.id   AF-A0A345UWN7-F1
#
_cell.length_a   1.000
_cell.length_b   1.000
_cell.length_c   1.000
_cell.angle_alpha   90.00
_cell.angle_beta   90.00
_cell.angle_gamma   90.00
#
_symmetry.space_group_name_H-M   'P 1'
#
loop_
_entity.id
_entity.type
_entity.pdbx_description
1 polymer ?
#
loop_
_entity_poly.entity_id
_entity_poly.type
_entity_poly.pdbx_seq_one_letter_code
_entity_poly.pdbx_strand_id
1 'polypeptide(L)'
;MQIIVEDGKGRPDANSFVQLEKLTFYRDYYGFRFPETEADQVALLLRAAADINARQWKGRKANPDQAMAWPRRDCKIEYQTLSETFVPFELEWGQVRLAVELYAAEQGFQIEEPTHCTEPNGRRTRLNRDTPGFRTRPPPYASSRAQFADYLVMRGLRLVSE
;
A
#
# COMPACT_ATOMS: atom_id res chain seq x y z
N MET A 1 14.90 -11.04 -10.74
CA MET A 1 13.77 -10.23 -11.24
C MET A 1 14.01 -8.80 -10.80
N GLN A 2 13.81 -7.79 -11.63
CA GLN A 2 14.01 -6.38 -11.25
C GLN A 2 12.67 -5.71 -10.95
N ILE A 3 12.64 -4.81 -9.96
CA ILE A 3 11.48 -3.97 -9.67
C ILE A 3 11.43 -2.82 -10.69
N ILE A 4 10.27 -2.65 -11.33
CA ILE A 4 9.94 -1.55 -12.23
C ILE A 4 8.71 -0.85 -11.65
N VAL A 5 8.90 0.36 -11.15
CA VAL A 5 7.85 1.13 -10.48
C VAL A 5 6.95 1.85 -11.48
N GLU A 6 5.64 1.78 -11.25
CA GLU A 6 4.64 2.59 -11.92
C GLU A 6 4.76 4.07 -11.51
N ASP A 7 4.90 4.95 -12.49
CA ASP A 7 5.19 6.39 -12.29
C ASP A 7 3.99 7.30 -12.62
N GLY A 8 2.80 6.71 -12.78
CA GLY A 8 1.57 7.41 -13.16
C GLY A 8 1.37 7.56 -14.67
N LYS A 9 2.28 7.03 -15.49
CA LYS A 9 2.13 7.00 -16.95
C LYS A 9 1.37 5.78 -17.46
N GLY A 10 1.03 4.82 -16.59
CA GLY A 10 0.37 3.58 -16.98
C GLY A 10 1.30 2.72 -17.83
N ARG A 11 2.46 2.38 -17.28
CA ARG A 11 3.53 1.66 -17.99
C ARG A 11 3.14 0.20 -18.24
N PRO A 12 3.45 -0.36 -19.42
CA PRO A 12 3.17 -1.76 -19.73
C PRO A 12 4.15 -2.75 -19.06
N ASP A 13 5.29 -2.26 -18.56
CA ASP A 13 6.36 -3.06 -17.96
C ASP A 13 6.49 -2.89 -16.44
N ALA A 14 5.68 -2.02 -15.83
CA ALA A 14 5.68 -1.83 -14.38
C ALA A 14 5.17 -3.09 -13.66
N ASN A 15 5.82 -3.45 -12.55
CA ASN A 15 5.50 -4.63 -11.75
C ASN A 15 5.39 -4.33 -10.25
N SER A 16 5.48 -3.05 -9.85
CA SER A 16 5.41 -2.61 -8.47
C SER A 16 4.92 -1.15 -8.39
N PHE A 17 4.35 -0.76 -7.26
CA PHE A 17 4.12 0.65 -6.91
C PHE A 17 5.29 1.24 -6.12
N VAL A 18 6.24 0.42 -5.67
CA VAL A 18 7.28 0.86 -4.75
C VAL A 18 8.62 0.20 -5.04
N GLN A 19 9.72 0.91 -4.81
CA GLN A 19 11.07 0.36 -4.87
C GLN A 19 11.40 -0.48 -3.63
N LEU A 20 12.45 -1.31 -3.72
CA LEU A 20 12.88 -2.17 -2.61
C LEU A 20 13.31 -1.36 -1.38
N GLU A 21 13.93 -0.19 -1.58
CA GLU A 21 14.46 0.67 -0.50
C GLU A 21 13.36 1.14 0.45
N LYS A 22 12.10 1.19 -0.02
CA LYS A 22 10.98 1.53 0.86
C LYS A 22 10.68 0.39 1.85
N LEU A 23 10.84 -0.87 1.44
CA LEU A 23 10.66 -2.02 2.33
C LEU A 23 11.77 -2.04 3.38
N THR A 24 13.03 -1.79 3.00
CA THR A 24 14.14 -1.70 3.96
C THR A 24 13.94 -0.55 4.95
N PHE A 25 13.55 0.63 4.46
CA PHE A 25 13.12 1.74 5.32
C PHE A 25 12.01 1.33 6.28
N TYR A 26 11.03 0.56 5.81
CA TYR A 26 9.89 0.13 6.61
C TYR A 26 10.29 -0.77 7.79
N ARG A 27 11.27 -1.67 7.60
CA ARG A 27 11.87 -2.45 8.70
C ARG A 27 12.62 -1.54 9.66
N ASP A 28 13.51 -0.70 9.14
CA ASP A 28 14.42 0.05 9.99
C ASP A 28 13.66 1.11 10.81
N TYR A 29 12.63 1.72 10.21
CA TYR A 29 11.85 2.77 10.84
C TYR A 29 10.73 2.24 11.75
N TYR A 30 10.00 1.19 11.35
CA TYR A 30 8.84 0.66 12.12
C TYR A 30 9.09 -0.67 12.83
N GLY A 31 10.18 -1.39 12.53
CA GLY A 31 10.53 -2.64 13.17
C GLY A 31 9.82 -3.88 12.60
N PHE A 32 9.22 -3.80 11.41
CA PHE A 32 8.56 -4.95 10.79
C PHE A 32 9.56 -6.01 10.31
N ARG A 33 9.13 -7.29 10.37
CA ARG A 33 9.92 -8.45 9.97
C ARG A 33 9.58 -8.85 8.52
N PHE A 34 10.60 -9.20 7.74
CA PHE A 34 10.51 -9.79 6.39
C PHE A 34 11.80 -10.59 6.10
N PRO A 35 11.91 -11.31 4.96
CA PRO A 35 13.09 -12.11 4.64
C PRO A 35 14.40 -11.30 4.63
N GLU A 36 15.51 -11.91 5.05
CA GLU A 36 16.81 -11.21 5.11
C GLU A 36 17.45 -11.02 3.73
N THR A 37 17.19 -11.93 2.78
CA THR A 37 17.82 -11.87 1.46
C THR A 37 17.08 -10.90 0.53
N GLU A 38 17.84 -10.13 -0.23
CA GLU A 38 17.29 -9.20 -1.23
C GLU A 38 16.40 -9.92 -2.26
N ALA A 39 16.81 -11.11 -2.71
CA ALA A 39 16.04 -11.89 -3.67
C ALA A 39 14.65 -12.26 -3.15
N ASP A 40 14.55 -12.67 -1.88
CA ASP A 40 13.28 -13.01 -1.25
C ASP A 40 12.44 -11.76 -0.98
N GLN A 41 13.06 -10.64 -0.61
CA GLN A 41 12.37 -9.35 -0.44
C GLN A 41 11.74 -8.86 -1.74
N VAL A 42 12.48 -8.95 -2.85
CA VAL A 42 11.96 -8.62 -4.19
C VAL A 42 10.81 -9.55 -4.55
N ALA A 43 10.96 -10.86 -4.35
CA ALA A 43 9.89 -11.82 -4.63
C ALA A 43 8.63 -11.52 -3.81
N LEU A 44 8.79 -11.19 -2.52
CA LEU A 44 7.71 -10.84 -1.62
C LEU A 44 6.98 -9.55 -2.06
N LEU A 45 7.72 -8.50 -2.44
CA LEU A 45 7.13 -7.26 -2.96
C LEU A 45 6.35 -7.48 -4.24
N LEU A 46 6.85 -8.32 -5.15
CA LEU A 46 6.16 -8.64 -6.40
C LEU A 46 4.89 -9.47 -6.16
N ARG A 47 4.89 -10.36 -5.16
CA ARG A 47 3.68 -11.07 -4.72
C ARG A 47 2.65 -10.11 -4.14
N ALA A 48 3.08 -9.15 -3.32
CA ALA A 48 2.20 -8.10 -2.83
C ALA A 48 1.63 -7.24 -3.98
N ALA A 49 2.46 -6.88 -4.97
CA ALA A 49 2.01 -6.17 -6.17
C ALA A 49 0.97 -6.97 -6.97
N ALA A 50 1.17 -8.28 -7.13
CA ALA A 50 0.23 -9.16 -7.81
C ALA A 50 -1.12 -9.23 -7.08
N ASP A 51 -1.13 -9.31 -5.75
CA ASP A 51 -2.35 -9.24 -4.94
C ASP A 51 -3.08 -7.89 -5.12
N ILE A 52 -2.35 -6.77 -5.07
CA ILE A 52 -2.92 -5.45 -5.35
C ILE A 52 -3.54 -5.42 -6.75
N ASN A 53 -2.86 -5.97 -7.76
CA ASN A 53 -3.38 -6.01 -9.12
C ASN A 53 -4.66 -6.84 -9.28
N ALA A 54 -4.84 -7.87 -8.46
CA ALA A 54 -6.02 -8.74 -8.47
C ALA A 54 -7.26 -8.12 -7.79
N ARG A 55 -7.10 -7.03 -7.03
CA ARG A 55 -8.20 -6.38 -6.29
C ARG A 55 -9.16 -5.62 -7.21
N GLN A 56 -10.37 -5.40 -6.69
CA GLN A 56 -11.42 -4.63 -7.36
C GLN A 56 -11.33 -3.15 -6.96
N TRP A 57 -10.84 -2.34 -7.89
CA TRP A 57 -10.60 -0.91 -7.70
C TRP A 57 -11.72 -0.06 -8.31
N LYS A 58 -12.00 1.09 -7.69
CA LYS A 58 -12.90 2.10 -8.27
C LYS A 58 -12.42 2.58 -9.64
N GLY A 59 -13.34 3.02 -10.48
CA GLY A 59 -13.04 3.46 -11.84
C GLY A 59 -12.46 2.34 -12.71
N ARG A 60 -11.83 2.72 -13.83
CA ARG A 60 -11.20 1.79 -14.78
C ARG A 60 -9.73 2.16 -15.01
N LYS A 61 -8.90 1.23 -15.48
CA LYS A 61 -7.51 1.53 -15.85
C LYS A 61 -7.47 2.74 -16.80
N ALA A 62 -6.54 3.67 -16.54
CA ALA A 62 -6.40 4.88 -17.34
C ALA A 62 -5.93 4.51 -18.76
N ASN A 63 -4.87 3.69 -18.84
CA ASN A 63 -4.37 3.09 -20.06
C ASN A 63 -4.77 1.60 -20.10
N PRO A 64 -5.40 1.08 -21.17
CA PRO A 64 -5.70 -0.36 -21.29
C PRO A 64 -4.43 -1.25 -21.25
N ASP A 65 -3.30 -0.75 -21.72
CA ASP A 65 -2.04 -1.50 -21.84
C ASP A 65 -1.16 -1.42 -20.59
N GLN A 66 -1.55 -0.64 -19.58
CA GLN A 66 -0.76 -0.57 -18.34
C GLN A 66 -0.78 -1.92 -17.62
N ALA A 67 0.36 -2.33 -17.07
CA ALA A 67 0.46 -3.57 -16.32
C ALA A 67 -0.26 -3.45 -14.97
N MET A 68 0.07 -2.41 -14.21
CA MET A 68 -0.39 -2.20 -12.84
C MET A 68 -1.87 -1.77 -12.77
N ALA A 69 -2.55 -2.04 -11.66
CA ALA A 69 -3.97 -1.72 -11.49
C ALA A 69 -4.26 -0.22 -11.41
N TRP A 70 -3.25 0.60 -11.15
CA TRP A 70 -3.28 2.06 -11.17
C TRP A 70 -2.21 2.58 -12.12
N PRO A 71 -2.36 3.77 -12.71
CA PRO A 71 -3.38 4.79 -12.44
C PRO A 71 -4.76 4.48 -13.06
N ARG A 72 -5.79 5.25 -12.69
CA ARG A 72 -7.19 4.98 -13.08
C ARG A 72 -7.93 6.24 -13.50
N ARG A 73 -8.91 6.07 -14.39
CA ARG A 73 -9.88 7.09 -14.83
C ARG A 73 -11.27 6.81 -14.27
N ASP A 74 -12.09 7.85 -14.24
CA ASP A 74 -13.43 7.86 -13.60
C ASP A 74 -13.44 7.44 -12.13
N CYS A 75 -12.30 7.57 -11.44
CA CYS A 75 -12.22 7.31 -10.02
C CYS A 75 -12.59 8.56 -9.23
N LYS A 76 -13.61 8.45 -8.37
CA LYS A 76 -14.04 9.50 -7.46
C LYS A 76 -13.82 9.08 -6.00
N ILE A 77 -13.20 9.97 -5.25
CA ILE A 77 -13.08 9.87 -3.79
C ILE A 77 -13.77 11.09 -3.21
N GLU A 78 -14.78 10.85 -2.37
CA GLU A 78 -15.69 11.89 -1.89
C GLU A 78 -16.25 12.72 -3.07
N TYR A 79 -15.93 14.01 -3.13
CA TYR A 79 -16.40 14.93 -4.17
C TYR A 79 -15.34 15.24 -5.24
N GLN A 80 -14.19 14.55 -5.22
CA GLN A 80 -13.07 14.81 -6.11
C GLN A 80 -12.89 13.68 -7.13
N THR A 81 -12.83 14.05 -8.40
CA THR A 81 -12.35 13.16 -9.46
C THR A 81 -10.82 13.18 -9.44
N LEU A 82 -10.21 12.00 -9.36
CA LEU A 82 -8.76 11.87 -9.39
C LEU A 82 -8.21 12.05 -10.81
N SER A 83 -6.97 12.54 -10.92
CA SER A 83 -6.25 12.61 -12.21
C SER A 83 -6.02 11.22 -12.79
N GLU A 84 -6.08 11.08 -14.11
CA GLU A 84 -5.79 9.82 -14.80
C GLU A 84 -4.32 9.39 -14.72
N THR A 85 -3.44 10.27 -14.24
CA THR A 85 -2.02 9.99 -13.94
C THR A 85 -1.75 9.77 -12.45
N PHE A 86 -2.80 9.84 -11.62
CA PHE A 86 -2.64 9.73 -10.17
C PHE A 86 -2.43 8.29 -9.73
N VAL A 87 -1.33 8.05 -9.02
CA VAL A 87 -1.07 6.83 -8.26
C VAL A 87 -1.23 7.15 -6.77
N PRO A 88 -2.15 6.49 -6.05
CA PRO A 88 -2.32 6.72 -4.62
C PRO A 88 -1.06 6.39 -3.82
N PHE A 89 -0.65 7.29 -2.94
CA PHE A 89 0.44 7.07 -2.00
C PHE A 89 0.17 5.89 -1.06
N GLU A 90 -1.10 5.64 -0.77
CA GLU A 90 -1.60 4.50 -0.03
C GLU A 90 -1.30 3.17 -0.72
N LEU A 91 -1.10 3.13 -2.04
CA LEU A 91 -0.64 1.91 -2.71
C LEU A 91 0.83 1.60 -2.41
N GLU A 92 1.69 2.62 -2.30
CA GLU A 92 3.09 2.41 -1.93
C GLU A 92 3.20 1.80 -0.53
N TRP A 93 2.59 2.44 0.47
CA TRP A 93 2.61 1.95 1.85
C TRP A 93 1.82 0.67 2.03
N GLY A 94 0.70 0.56 1.33
CA GLY A 94 -0.09 -0.66 1.32
C GLY A 94 0.66 -1.83 0.71
N GLN A 95 1.50 -1.64 -0.31
CA GLN A 95 2.31 -2.72 -0.87
C GLN A 95 3.40 -3.20 0.10
N VAL A 96 4.14 -2.28 0.75
CA VAL A 96 5.15 -2.70 1.75
C VAL A 96 4.49 -3.33 2.97
N ARG A 97 3.35 -2.81 3.44
CA ARG A 97 2.60 -3.43 4.53
C ARG A 97 2.03 -4.79 4.15
N LEU A 98 1.50 -4.94 2.95
CA LEU A 98 0.98 -6.20 2.45
C LEU A 98 2.09 -7.25 2.32
N ALA A 99 3.29 -6.86 1.89
CA ALA A 99 4.45 -7.74 1.90
C ALA A 99 4.73 -8.28 3.31
N VAL A 100 4.74 -7.42 4.33
CA VAL A 100 4.88 -7.84 5.74
C VAL A 100 3.73 -8.76 6.18
N GLU A 101 2.49 -8.46 5.79
CA GLU A 101 1.30 -9.29 6.09
C GLU A 101 1.37 -10.68 5.47
N LEU A 102 1.79 -10.78 4.20
CA LEU A 102 2.01 -12.06 3.52
C LEU A 102 3.10 -12.88 4.21
N TYR A 103 4.23 -12.24 4.53
CA TYR A 103 5.32 -12.92 5.23
C TYR A 103 4.92 -13.40 6.63
N ALA A 104 4.19 -12.56 7.39
CA ALA A 104 3.68 -12.94 8.70
C ALA A 104 2.73 -14.15 8.63
N ALA A 105 1.86 -14.18 7.63
CA ALA A 105 0.96 -15.31 7.38
C ALA A 105 1.71 -16.60 7.02
N GLU A 106 2.77 -16.50 6.21
CA GLU A 106 3.62 -17.64 5.83
C GLU A 106 4.43 -18.20 7.00
N GLN A 107 4.95 -17.33 7.85
CA GLN A 107 5.79 -17.70 8.98
C GLN A 107 4.98 -17.99 10.25
N GLY A 108 3.68 -17.75 10.25
CA GLY A 108 2.78 -18.02 11.37
C GLY A 108 2.97 -17.10 12.58
N PHE A 109 3.38 -15.85 12.37
CA PHE A 109 3.48 -14.85 13.45
C PHE A 109 2.42 -13.75 13.32
N GLN A 110 2.06 -13.14 14.45
CA GLN A 110 1.15 -11.99 14.47
C GLN A 110 1.93 -10.70 14.29
N ILE A 111 1.36 -9.75 13.53
CA ILE A 111 1.94 -8.41 13.38
C ILE A 111 1.48 -7.56 14.55
N GLU A 112 2.44 -7.03 15.31
CA GLU A 112 2.21 -6.01 16.31
C GLU A 112 2.25 -4.63 15.64
N GLU A 113 1.25 -3.79 15.92
CA GLU A 113 1.25 -2.42 15.42
C GLU A 113 2.37 -1.62 16.13
N PRO A 114 3.22 -0.90 15.38
CA PRO A 114 4.36 -0.21 15.97
C PRO A 114 3.88 0.94 16.85
N THR A 115 4.40 0.99 18.08
CA THR A 115 4.11 2.08 19.04
C THR A 115 5.10 3.23 18.91
N HIS A 116 6.26 2.97 18.32
CA HIS A 116 7.35 3.92 18.14
C HIS A 116 7.99 3.70 16.78
N CYS A 117 8.56 4.75 16.22
CA CYS A 117 9.50 4.65 15.12
C CYS A 117 10.94 4.91 15.58
N THR A 118 11.90 4.46 14.78
CA THR A 118 13.33 4.71 14.96
C THR A 118 13.84 5.64 13.87
N GLU A 119 14.26 6.84 14.24
CA GLU A 119 14.85 7.81 13.32
C GLU A 119 16.28 7.42 12.91
N PRO A 120 16.82 7.95 11.79
CA PRO A 120 18.19 7.63 11.34
C PRO A 120 19.30 7.89 12.37
N ASN A 121 19.07 8.78 13.33
CA ASN A 121 19.98 9.06 14.46
C ASN A 121 19.80 8.10 15.66
N GLY A 122 18.96 7.06 15.53
CA GLY A 122 18.62 6.11 16.58
C GLY A 122 17.56 6.61 17.58
N ARG A 123 17.05 7.83 17.44
CA ARG A 123 16.03 8.39 18.32
C ARG A 123 14.71 7.63 18.14
N ARG A 124 14.13 7.17 19.25
CA ARG A 124 12.80 6.55 19.25
C ARG A 124 11.73 7.61 19.51
N THR A 125 10.78 7.73 18.58
CA THR A 125 9.68 8.71 18.65
C THR A 125 8.36 7.95 18.74
N ARG A 126 7.48 8.33 19.67
CA ARG A 126 6.17 7.67 19.86
C ARG A 126 5.26 7.98 18.67
N LEU A 127 4.62 6.95 18.13
CA LEU A 127 3.64 7.06 17.06
C LEU A 127 2.26 7.39 17.68
N ASN A 128 2.09 8.60 18.20
CA ASN A 128 0.82 9.04 18.78
C ASN A 128 -0.27 9.18 17.70
N ARG A 129 -1.50 8.75 18.00
CA ARG A 129 -2.72 9.16 17.29
C ARG A 129 -3.58 10.00 18.23
N ASP A 130 -3.14 11.21 18.54
CA ASP A 130 -3.82 12.08 19.53
C ASP A 130 -5.03 12.84 18.93
N THR A 131 -5.51 12.46 17.74
CA THR A 131 -6.69 13.07 17.09
C THR A 131 -7.70 12.02 16.63
N PRO A 132 -8.59 11.55 17.51
CA PRO A 132 -9.58 10.51 17.18
C PRO A 132 -10.79 10.98 16.34
N GLY A 133 -10.77 12.19 15.76
CA GLY A 133 -11.97 12.81 15.16
C GLY A 133 -11.93 13.15 13.67
N PHE A 134 -10.78 13.11 13.00
CA PHE A 134 -10.68 13.43 11.57
C PHE A 134 -10.46 12.16 10.76
N ARG A 135 -11.17 12.03 9.61
CA ARG A 135 -10.87 11.06 8.54
C ARG A 135 -9.50 11.41 7.95
N THR A 136 -8.47 11.07 8.68
CA THR A 136 -7.08 11.24 8.27
C THR A 136 -6.69 10.03 7.43
N ARG A 137 -5.85 10.28 6.44
CA ARG A 137 -5.22 9.20 5.68
C ARG A 137 -4.63 8.18 6.66
N PRO A 138 -4.73 6.87 6.37
CA PRO A 138 -4.14 5.85 7.22
C PRO A 138 -2.63 6.15 7.39
N PRO A 139 -2.08 6.04 8.61
CA PRO A 139 -0.65 6.25 8.79
C PRO A 139 0.11 5.18 8.00
N PRO A 140 1.34 5.43 7.55
CA PRO A 140 2.11 4.49 6.73
C PRO A 140 2.24 3.09 7.31
N TYR A 141 2.24 2.97 8.65
CA TYR A 141 2.32 1.68 9.33
C TYR A 141 0.99 0.92 9.39
N ALA A 142 -0.17 1.51 9.07
CA ALA A 142 -1.46 0.82 9.17
C ALA A 142 -1.60 -0.31 8.14
N SER A 143 -2.44 -1.32 8.47
CA SER A 143 -2.73 -2.49 7.62
C SER A 143 -3.00 -2.17 6.16
N SER A 144 -2.63 -3.07 5.24
CA SER A 144 -2.83 -2.86 3.80
C SER A 144 -4.31 -2.63 3.46
N ARG A 145 -5.21 -3.33 4.17
CA ARG A 145 -6.66 -3.14 4.09
C ARG A 145 -7.08 -1.69 4.39
N ALA A 146 -6.47 -1.06 5.40
CA ALA A 146 -6.75 0.32 5.75
C ALA A 146 -6.20 1.28 4.69
N GLN A 147 -4.98 1.02 4.19
CA GLN A 147 -4.38 1.80 3.08
C GLN A 147 -5.30 1.82 1.86
N PHE A 148 -5.81 0.66 1.45
CA PHE A 148 -6.60 0.54 0.22
C PHE A 148 -8.07 0.96 0.34
N ALA A 149 -8.57 1.20 1.56
CA ALA A 149 -10.01 1.27 1.85
C ALA A 149 -10.77 2.27 0.97
N ASP A 150 -10.21 3.46 0.76
CA ASP A 150 -10.87 4.53 -0.02
C ASP A 150 -10.88 4.27 -1.53
N TYR A 151 -10.02 3.36 -2.01
CA TYR A 151 -9.78 3.09 -3.43
C TYR A 151 -10.49 1.83 -3.93
N LEU A 152 -10.81 0.91 -3.02
CA LEU A 152 -11.53 -0.33 -3.34
C LEU A 152 -12.99 -0.05 -3.70
N VAL A 153 -13.54 -0.88 -4.58
CA VAL A 153 -15.00 -0.92 -4.77
C VAL A 153 -15.63 -1.42 -3.48
N MET A 154 -16.31 -0.54 -2.74
CA MET A 154 -17.20 -0.99 -1.67
C MET A 154 -18.44 -1.60 -2.32
N ARG A 155 -18.70 -2.90 -2.08
CA ARG A 155 -20.03 -3.45 -2.37
C ARG A 155 -21.03 -2.69 -1.51
N GLY A 156 -22.07 -2.12 -2.14
CA GLY A 156 -22.94 -1.12 -1.53
C GLY A 156 -23.51 -1.55 -0.19
N LEU A 157 -22.95 -1.01 0.90
CA LEU A 157 -23.70 -0.81 2.13
C LEU A 157 -24.55 0.44 1.91
N ARG A 158 -25.80 0.23 1.50
CA ARG A 158 -26.82 1.26 1.67
C ARG A 158 -27.19 1.22 3.14
N LEU A 159 -27.13 2.36 3.83
CA LEU A 159 -27.92 2.52 5.04
C LEU A 159 -29.38 2.32 4.61
N VAL A 160 -30.03 1.27 5.10
CA VAL A 160 -31.48 1.21 5.08
C VAL A 160 -31.89 2.28 6.09
N SER A 161 -32.29 3.45 5.60
CA SER A 161 -33.05 4.38 6.42
C SER A 161 -34.40 3.72 6.71
N GLU A 162 -34.75 3.62 7.99
CA GLU A 162 -36.11 3.28 8.44
C GLU A 162 -37.15 4.27 7.89
#